data_AF-A0A9D6QIJ0-F1
#
_entry.id   AF-A0A9D6QIJ0-F1
#
_cell.length_a   1.000
_cell.length_b   1.000
_cell.length_c   1.000
_cell.angle_alpha   90.00
_cell.angle_beta   90.00
_cell.angle_gamma   90.00
#
_symmetry.space_group_name_H-M   'P 1'
#
loop_
_entity.id
_entity.type
_entity.pdbx_description
1 polymer ?
#
loop_
_entity_poly.entity_id
_entity_poly.type
_entity_poly.pdbx_seq_one_letter_code
_entity_poly.pdbx_strand_id
1 'polypeptide(L)'
;MHADTVRIVRHAAPAVDTIITLPALPPLPPALRDSIAAAGGIVPARSDSAGLGASRADSTSPPHRRSPRERREPSQVPTFDQPRWVMLRSLAVPGWGQFHNHAWIKGVLIAAGDGLLRFALVRDERRLGQLNRSAIARLGDLNAAAGDTTAAGVAYRAALAGGDPQQIAAAQAALNAADVRAREASDVYNQAASVYNALLDSSTSRRWLLGGVVIYALLDAYVDAHFRTFDVDFRVDPALPSGSGGASGPDLRMSVRWSF
;
A
#
# COMPACT_ATOMS: atom_id res chain seq x y z
N MET A 1 -37.24 34.42 60.29
CA MET A 1 -36.21 35.11 59.50
C MET A 1 -34.90 34.34 59.67
N HIS A 2 -34.55 33.50 58.71
CA HIS A 2 -33.29 32.76 58.69
C HIS A 2 -32.56 33.17 57.41
N ALA A 3 -31.37 33.74 57.57
CA ALA A 3 -30.52 34.16 56.48
C ALA A 3 -29.65 32.97 56.07
N ASP A 4 -30.03 32.32 54.96
CA ASP A 4 -29.20 31.30 54.32
C ASP A 4 -27.95 31.97 53.73
N THR A 5 -26.80 31.62 54.31
CA THR A 5 -25.50 32.09 53.88
C THR A 5 -25.01 31.18 52.76
N VAL A 6 -25.21 31.61 51.51
CA VAL A 6 -24.69 30.93 50.32
C VAL A 6 -23.17 31.10 50.27
N ARG A 7 -22.44 30.06 50.70
CA ARG A 7 -20.98 29.99 50.64
C ARG A 7 -20.54 29.64 49.21
N ILE A 8 -20.25 30.67 48.41
CA ILE A 8 -19.69 30.50 47.06
C ILE A 8 -18.22 30.04 47.20
N VAL A 9 -17.99 28.75 46.98
CA VAL A 9 -16.64 28.17 46.88
C VAL A 9 -16.06 28.56 45.52
N ARG A 10 -15.20 29.59 45.49
CA ARG A 10 -14.40 29.92 44.31
C ARG A 10 -13.33 28.84 44.15
N HIS A 11 -13.54 27.90 43.24
CA HIS A 11 -12.47 27.04 42.76
C HIS A 11 -11.50 27.89 41.93
N ALA A 12 -10.29 28.09 42.46
CA ALA A 12 -9.19 28.67 41.71
C ALA A 12 -8.89 27.74 40.53
N ALA A 13 -9.03 28.26 39.30
CA ALA A 13 -8.64 27.53 38.10
C ALA A 13 -7.12 27.28 38.15
N PRO A 14 -6.65 26.05 37.87
CA PRO A 14 -5.22 25.79 37.77
C PRO A 14 -4.67 26.59 36.60
N ALA A 15 -3.63 27.40 36.87
CA ALA A 15 -2.83 28.03 35.83
C ALA A 15 -2.12 26.92 35.06
N VAL A 16 -2.67 26.56 33.90
CA VAL A 16 -2.09 25.57 33.01
C VAL A 16 -1.12 26.31 32.09
N ASP A 17 0.13 26.47 32.54
CA ASP A 17 1.28 26.77 31.68
C ASP A 17 1.60 25.52 30.85
N THR A 18 0.72 25.19 29.89
CA THR A 18 1.06 24.20 28.86
C THR A 18 1.84 24.93 27.78
N ILE A 19 3.16 25.03 27.99
CA ILE A 19 4.09 25.19 26.88
C ILE A 19 3.89 23.94 26.01
N ILE A 20 3.26 24.11 24.84
CA ILE A 20 3.19 23.07 23.81
C ILE A 20 4.61 22.90 23.27
N THR A 21 5.41 22.11 23.97
CA THR A 21 6.69 21.62 23.48
C THR A 21 6.37 20.63 22.37
N LEU A 22 6.43 21.10 21.12
CA LEU A 22 6.46 20.20 19.97
C LEU A 22 7.60 19.21 20.19
N PRO A 23 7.34 17.88 20.25
CA PRO A 23 8.41 16.92 20.36
C PRO A 23 9.32 17.11 19.14
N ALA A 24 10.62 17.31 19.38
CA ALA A 24 11.61 17.36 18.32
C ALA A 24 11.44 16.10 17.45
N LEU A 25 11.26 16.28 16.14
CA LEU A 25 11.19 15.17 15.21
C LEU A 25 12.45 14.32 15.43
N PRO A 26 12.32 12.99 15.70
CA PRO A 26 13.49 12.14 15.84
C PRO A 26 14.31 12.24 14.53
N PRO A 27 15.65 12.30 14.61
CA PRO A 27 16.49 12.30 13.42
C PRO A 27 16.15 11.06 12.59
N LEU A 28 15.95 11.26 11.29
CA LEU A 28 15.65 10.17 10.37
C LEU A 28 16.70 9.06 10.52
N PRO A 29 16.30 7.79 10.65
CA PRO A 29 17.24 6.69 10.77
C PRO A 29 18.15 6.66 9.52
N PRO A 30 19.45 6.39 9.68
CA PRO A 30 20.43 6.46 8.58
C PRO A 30 20.04 5.60 7.38
N ALA A 31 19.38 4.46 7.61
CA ALA A 31 18.88 3.58 6.55
C ALA A 31 17.91 4.26 5.55
N LEU A 32 17.19 5.30 6.00
CA LEU A 32 16.22 6.03 5.16
C LEU A 32 16.90 7.16 4.35
N ARG A 33 18.06 7.67 4.80
CA ARG A 33 18.89 8.60 3.99
C ARG A 33 19.52 7.88 2.81
N ASP A 34 20.01 6.66 3.03
CA ASP A 34 20.71 5.89 2.00
C ASP A 34 19.74 5.35 0.93
N SER A 35 18.51 5.04 1.32
CA SER A 35 17.46 4.56 0.41
C SER A 35 16.98 5.62 -0.59
N ILE A 36 17.00 6.91 -0.20
CA ILE A 36 16.63 8.02 -1.11
C ILE A 36 17.75 8.31 -2.11
N ALA A 37 19.02 8.10 -1.72
CA ALA A 37 20.16 8.22 -2.64
C ALA A 37 20.27 7.04 -3.62
N ALA A 38 19.87 5.83 -3.20
CA ALA A 38 19.96 4.62 -4.02
C ALA A 38 18.87 4.50 -5.11
N ALA A 39 17.74 5.22 -4.99
CA ALA A 39 16.63 5.14 -5.95
C ALA A 39 16.90 5.85 -7.29
N GLY A 40 18.01 6.58 -7.44
CA GLY A 40 18.34 7.35 -8.65
C GLY A 40 19.28 6.68 -9.66
N GLY A 41 19.81 5.48 -9.38
CA GLY A 41 20.87 4.86 -10.19
C GLY A 41 20.49 3.49 -10.74
N ILE A 42 19.78 3.44 -11.87
CA ILE A 42 19.61 2.20 -12.63
C ILE A 42 20.88 1.95 -13.45
N VAL A 43 21.75 1.07 -12.96
CA VAL A 43 22.86 0.49 -13.73
C VAL A 43 22.43 -0.91 -14.19
N PRO A 44 22.43 -1.23 -15.49
CA PRO A 44 22.12 -2.57 -15.96
C PRO A 44 23.30 -3.51 -15.67
N ALA A 45 23.03 -4.60 -14.94
CA ALA A 45 23.98 -5.66 -14.67
C ALA A 45 24.29 -6.46 -15.95
N ARG A 46 25.59 -6.56 -16.26
CA ARG A 46 26.18 -7.35 -17.35
C ARG A 46 26.33 -8.80 -16.88
N SER A 47 25.69 -9.73 -17.57
CA SER A 47 25.82 -11.17 -17.32
C SER A 47 26.90 -11.77 -18.22
N ASP A 48 28.11 -11.92 -17.70
CA ASP A 48 29.13 -12.77 -18.28
C ASP A 48 29.01 -14.17 -17.66
N SER A 49 28.69 -15.18 -18.47
CA SER A 49 28.74 -16.60 -18.08
C SER A 49 29.66 -17.34 -19.05
N ALA A 50 30.93 -17.43 -18.66
CA ALA A 50 31.96 -18.19 -19.34
C ALA A 50 32.12 -19.58 -18.69
N GLY A 51 31.91 -20.59 -19.53
CA GLY A 51 32.48 -21.94 -19.59
C GLY A 51 33.08 -22.61 -18.36
N LEU A 52 32.47 -23.74 -17.98
CA LEU A 52 33.08 -24.99 -17.51
C LEU A 52 32.04 -26.08 -17.82
N GLY A 53 32.25 -27.27 -18.39
CA GLY A 53 33.40 -28.03 -18.87
C GLY A 53 32.85 -29.46 -19.02
N ALA A 54 33.09 -30.14 -20.15
CA ALA A 54 32.73 -31.56 -20.25
C ALA A 54 33.48 -32.25 -21.41
N SER A 55 34.59 -32.90 -21.06
CA SER A 55 35.14 -34.03 -21.82
C SER A 55 35.02 -35.28 -20.95
N ARG A 56 34.17 -36.24 -21.35
CA ARG A 56 34.45 -37.66 -21.11
C ARG A 56 33.67 -38.54 -22.08
N ALA A 57 34.37 -39.56 -22.55
CA ALA A 57 34.07 -40.37 -23.69
C ALA A 57 33.26 -41.64 -23.34
N ASP A 58 32.72 -42.19 -24.42
CA ASP A 58 32.65 -43.61 -24.76
C ASP A 58 31.62 -44.49 -24.06
N SER A 59 30.65 -44.95 -24.85
CA SER A 59 29.84 -46.15 -24.60
C SER A 59 29.16 -46.57 -25.90
N THR A 60 29.82 -47.49 -26.59
CA THR A 60 29.35 -48.29 -27.73
C THR A 60 28.06 -49.05 -27.38
N SER A 61 27.05 -48.98 -28.25
CA SER A 61 25.88 -49.86 -28.23
C SER A 61 25.37 -50.15 -29.65
N PRO A 62 24.71 -51.31 -29.87
CA PRO A 62 24.63 -51.99 -31.17
C PRO A 62 23.52 -51.44 -32.10
N PRO A 63 23.58 -51.74 -33.41
CA PRO A 63 22.67 -51.16 -34.40
C PRO A 63 21.28 -51.79 -34.35
N HIS A 64 20.31 -51.09 -33.74
CA HIS A 64 18.90 -51.40 -33.95
C HIS A 64 18.41 -50.92 -35.33
N ARG A 65 17.84 -51.86 -36.07
CA ARG A 65 17.17 -51.75 -37.37
C ARG A 65 16.21 -50.55 -37.40
N ARG A 66 16.51 -49.56 -38.25
CA ARG A 66 15.68 -48.37 -38.48
C ARG A 66 14.53 -48.72 -39.40
N SER A 67 13.30 -48.65 -38.89
CA SER A 67 12.11 -48.42 -39.69
C SER A 67 12.26 -47.08 -40.44
N PRO A 68 11.68 -46.88 -41.64
CA PRO A 68 11.72 -45.62 -42.35
C PRO A 68 11.10 -44.53 -41.47
N ARG A 69 11.98 -43.73 -40.86
CA ARG A 69 11.62 -42.58 -40.03
C ARG A 69 11.08 -41.55 -41.01
N GLU A 70 9.77 -41.34 -41.03
CA GLU A 70 9.19 -40.14 -41.61
C GLU A 70 10.00 -38.95 -41.09
N ARG A 71 10.74 -38.33 -42.00
CA ARG A 71 11.51 -37.13 -41.75
C ARG A 71 10.48 -36.02 -41.56
N ARG A 72 9.88 -35.93 -40.37
CA ARG A 72 9.15 -34.75 -39.93
C ARG A 72 10.13 -33.60 -40.03
N GLU A 73 9.89 -32.73 -41.02
CA GLU A 73 10.61 -31.49 -41.13
C GLU A 73 10.52 -30.76 -39.78
N PRO A 74 11.63 -30.21 -39.26
CA PRO A 74 11.57 -29.40 -38.07
C PRO A 74 10.65 -28.23 -38.37
N SER A 75 9.41 -28.31 -37.86
CA SER A 75 8.43 -27.25 -37.92
C SER A 75 9.09 -26.01 -37.34
N GLN A 76 9.43 -25.07 -38.22
CA GLN A 76 10.07 -23.82 -37.84
C GLN A 76 9.10 -23.10 -36.90
N VAL A 77 9.42 -23.11 -35.61
CA VAL A 77 8.62 -22.42 -34.61
C VAL A 77 8.72 -20.93 -34.95
N PRO A 78 7.61 -20.25 -35.26
CA PRO A 78 7.64 -18.85 -35.68
C PRO A 78 8.38 -18.02 -34.63
N THR A 79 9.32 -17.19 -35.07
CA THR A 79 10.16 -16.32 -34.22
C THR A 79 9.37 -15.36 -33.33
N PHE A 80 8.07 -15.23 -33.58
CA PHE A 80 7.12 -14.41 -32.82
C PHE A 80 6.67 -15.05 -31.49
N ASP A 81 6.94 -16.34 -31.26
CA ASP A 81 6.64 -17.05 -30.00
C ASP A 81 7.81 -17.06 -28.99
N GLN A 82 8.84 -16.25 -29.22
CA GLN A 82 10.00 -16.25 -28.33
C GLN A 82 9.61 -15.66 -26.95
N PRO A 83 9.89 -16.38 -25.83
CA PRO A 83 9.41 -16.02 -24.49
C PRO A 83 9.79 -14.60 -24.05
N ARG A 84 10.93 -14.09 -24.52
CA ARG A 84 11.37 -12.70 -24.27
C ARG A 84 10.41 -11.63 -24.78
N TRP A 85 9.76 -11.84 -25.94
CA TRP A 85 8.80 -10.89 -26.51
C TRP A 85 7.45 -10.93 -25.79
N VAL A 86 7.06 -12.11 -25.31
CA VAL A 86 5.86 -12.28 -24.47
C VAL A 86 6.06 -11.62 -23.10
N MET A 87 7.26 -11.72 -22.51
CA MET A 87 7.59 -11.02 -21.26
C MET A 87 7.59 -9.50 -21.43
N LEU A 88 8.20 -8.96 -22.49
CA LEU A 88 8.25 -7.51 -22.73
C LEU A 88 6.85 -6.90 -22.91
N ARG A 89 5.94 -7.58 -23.63
CA ARG A 89 4.55 -7.12 -23.79
C ARG A 89 3.74 -7.20 -22.50
N SER A 90 3.97 -8.23 -21.68
CA SER A 90 3.31 -8.36 -20.38
C SER A 90 3.74 -7.28 -19.39
N LEU A 91 4.93 -6.69 -19.59
CA LEU A 91 5.44 -5.56 -18.82
C LEU A 91 4.81 -4.23 -19.28
N ALA A 92 4.53 -4.09 -20.58
CA ALA A 92 3.88 -2.91 -21.15
C ALA A 92 2.36 -2.87 -20.86
N VAL A 93 1.70 -4.03 -20.89
CA VAL A 93 0.27 -4.15 -20.57
C VAL A 93 0.10 -5.28 -19.55
N PRO A 94 -0.01 -4.98 -18.24
CA PRO A 94 -0.23 -6.00 -17.23
C PRO A 94 -1.53 -6.76 -17.55
N GLY A 95 -1.40 -8.07 -17.78
CA GLY A 95 -2.51 -8.97 -18.15
C GLY A 95 -2.53 -9.47 -19.60
N TRP A 96 -1.66 -8.99 -20.51
CA TRP A 96 -1.67 -9.42 -21.93
C TRP A 96 -1.47 -10.93 -22.13
N GLY A 97 -0.66 -11.57 -21.28
CA GLY A 97 -0.42 -13.01 -21.33
C GLY A 97 -1.62 -13.88 -20.89
N GLN A 98 -2.53 -13.36 -20.05
CA GLN A 98 -3.73 -14.10 -19.62
C GLN A 98 -4.81 -14.15 -20.71
N PHE A 99 -4.83 -13.18 -21.62
CA PHE A 99 -5.76 -13.16 -22.76
C PHE A 99 -5.53 -14.33 -23.72
N HIS A 100 -4.28 -14.78 -23.86
CA HIS A 100 -3.94 -15.96 -24.66
C HIS A 100 -4.26 -17.29 -23.95
N ASN A 101 -4.33 -17.31 -22.61
CA ASN A 101 -4.56 -18.54 -21.84
C ASN A 101 -6.05 -18.83 -21.55
N HIS A 102 -6.99 -18.18 -22.27
CA HIS A 102 -8.45 -18.27 -22.06
C HIS A 102 -8.95 -17.91 -20.64
N ALA A 103 -8.07 -17.46 -19.74
CA ALA A 103 -8.39 -17.02 -18.39
C ALA A 103 -8.76 -15.52 -18.31
N TRP A 104 -9.39 -14.98 -19.36
CA TRP A 104 -9.71 -13.56 -19.50
C TRP A 104 -10.60 -13.02 -18.36
N ILE A 105 -11.45 -13.88 -17.78
CA ILE A 105 -12.31 -13.52 -16.64
C ILE A 105 -11.46 -13.15 -15.41
N LYS A 106 -10.39 -13.90 -15.12
CA LYS A 106 -9.48 -13.60 -14.00
C LYS A 106 -8.77 -12.25 -14.22
N GLY A 107 -8.29 -12.03 -15.44
CA GLY A 107 -7.63 -10.78 -15.82
C GLY A 107 -8.54 -9.56 -15.67
N VAL A 108 -9.80 -9.66 -16.14
CA VAL A 108 -10.79 -8.59 -15.98
C VAL A 108 -11.10 -8.32 -14.51
N LEU A 109 -11.25 -9.36 -13.69
CA LEU A 109 -11.53 -9.22 -12.26
C LEU A 109 -10.39 -8.48 -11.54
N ILE A 110 -9.14 -8.86 -11.81
CA ILE A 110 -7.95 -8.22 -11.22
C ILE A 110 -7.84 -6.77 -11.69
N ALA A 111 -8.01 -6.51 -12.99
CA ALA A 111 -7.94 -5.16 -13.54
C ALA A 111 -9.04 -4.25 -12.96
N ALA A 112 -10.25 -4.77 -12.78
CA ALA A 112 -11.34 -4.03 -12.13
C ALA A 112 -11.01 -3.73 -10.66
N GLY A 113 -10.48 -4.72 -9.92
CA GLY A 113 -10.06 -4.54 -8.53
C GLY A 113 -8.94 -3.49 -8.38
N ASP A 114 -7.88 -3.59 -9.18
CA ASP A 114 -6.76 -2.63 -9.21
C ASP A 114 -7.24 -1.23 -9.60
N GLY A 115 -8.08 -1.11 -10.64
CA GLY A 115 -8.65 0.16 -11.08
C GLY A 115 -9.47 0.85 -9.99
N LEU A 116 -10.33 0.11 -9.27
CA LEU A 116 -11.11 0.64 -8.15
C LEU A 116 -10.22 1.12 -7.00
N LEU A 117 -9.16 0.38 -6.67
CA LEU A 117 -8.21 0.76 -5.61
C LEU A 117 -7.44 2.03 -5.98
N ARG A 118 -6.94 2.14 -7.22
CA ARG A 118 -6.27 3.35 -7.69
C ARG A 118 -7.19 4.55 -7.71
N PHE A 119 -8.44 4.39 -8.17
CA PHE A 119 -9.43 5.46 -8.15
C PHE A 119 -9.73 5.92 -6.72
N ALA A 120 -9.93 4.99 -5.78
CA ALA A 120 -10.14 5.32 -4.38
C ALA A 120 -8.96 6.11 -3.80
N LEU A 121 -7.73 5.71 -4.11
CA LEU A 121 -6.51 6.37 -3.65
C LEU A 121 -6.40 7.82 -4.15
N VAL A 122 -6.64 8.06 -5.44
CA VAL A 122 -6.63 9.42 -6.02
C VAL A 122 -7.69 10.30 -5.38
N ARG A 123 -8.88 9.75 -5.11
CA ARG A 123 -9.95 10.48 -4.41
C ARG A 123 -9.53 10.85 -2.99
N ASP A 124 -8.86 9.95 -2.29
CA ASP A 124 -8.37 10.21 -0.94
C ASP A 124 -7.28 11.28 -0.92
N GLU A 125 -6.34 11.25 -1.86
CA GLU A 125 -5.29 12.27 -1.97
C GLU A 125 -5.85 13.67 -2.18
N ARG A 126 -6.90 13.79 -3.01
CA ARG A 126 -7.62 15.06 -3.18
C ARG A 126 -8.31 15.52 -1.89
N ARG A 127 -8.94 14.59 -1.15
CA ARG A 127 -9.59 14.88 0.14
C ARG A 127 -8.58 15.28 1.21
N LEU A 128 -7.45 14.57 1.31
CA LEU A 128 -6.35 14.89 2.22
C LEU A 128 -5.79 16.28 1.91
N GLY A 129 -5.63 16.63 0.64
CA GLY A 129 -5.20 17.97 0.24
C GLY A 129 -6.18 19.07 0.66
N GLN A 130 -7.50 18.83 0.56
CA GLN A 130 -8.52 19.77 1.04
C GLN A 130 -8.49 19.91 2.57
N LEU A 131 -8.39 18.80 3.30
CA LEU A 131 -8.34 18.80 4.76
C LEU A 131 -7.08 19.45 5.30
N ASN A 132 -5.92 19.19 4.68
CA ASN A 132 -4.67 19.84 5.07
C ASN A 132 -4.77 21.37 4.94
N ARG A 133 -5.33 21.87 3.82
CA ARG A 133 -5.59 23.32 3.67
C ARG A 133 -6.54 23.85 4.75
N SER A 134 -7.58 23.09 5.09
CA SER A 134 -8.51 23.50 6.16
C SER A 134 -7.84 23.52 7.52
N ALA A 135 -7.00 22.53 7.84
CA ALA A 135 -6.26 22.44 9.09
C ALA A 135 -5.25 23.59 9.23
N ILE A 136 -4.55 23.94 8.14
CA ILE A 136 -3.65 25.11 8.11
C ILE A 136 -4.41 26.41 8.37
N ALA A 137 -5.60 26.58 7.78
CA ALA A 137 -6.43 27.75 8.06
C ALA A 137 -6.87 27.80 9.54
N ARG A 138 -7.37 26.69 10.10
CA ARG A 138 -7.76 26.60 11.52
C ARG A 138 -6.57 26.82 12.47
N LEU A 139 -5.37 26.40 12.08
CA LEU A 139 -4.15 26.68 12.84
C LEU A 139 -3.84 28.18 12.87
N GLY A 140 -4.11 28.90 11.77
CA GLY A 140 -4.05 30.36 11.73
C GLY A 140 -5.03 31.00 12.72
N ASP A 141 -6.28 30.54 12.72
CA ASP A 141 -7.31 31.03 13.65
C ASP A 141 -6.94 30.77 15.11
N LEU A 142 -6.40 29.59 15.41
CA LEU A 142 -5.91 29.23 16.75
C LEU A 142 -4.78 30.15 17.21
N ASN A 143 -3.80 30.42 16.34
CA ASN A 143 -2.70 31.34 16.65
C ASN A 143 -3.20 32.77 16.87
N ALA A 144 -4.18 33.22 16.07
CA ALA A 144 -4.81 34.52 16.27
C ALA A 144 -5.54 34.59 17.63
N ALA A 145 -6.31 33.56 17.98
CA ALA A 145 -7.00 33.49 19.27
C ALA A 145 -6.03 33.47 20.46
N ALA A 146 -4.90 32.76 20.34
CA ALA A 146 -3.84 32.78 21.36
C ALA A 146 -3.18 34.16 21.49
N GLY A 147 -3.00 34.86 20.37
CA GLY A 147 -2.56 36.26 20.35
C GLY A 147 -3.53 37.18 21.09
N ASP A 148 -4.84 37.04 20.84
CA ASP A 148 -5.89 37.79 21.53
C ASP A 148 -5.89 37.54 23.04
N THR A 149 -5.73 36.29 23.48
CA THR A 149 -5.61 35.94 24.91
C THR A 149 -4.39 36.62 25.53
N THR A 150 -3.26 36.63 24.83
CA THR A 150 -2.04 37.28 25.30
C THR A 150 -2.24 38.80 25.44
N ALA A 151 -2.86 39.43 24.44
CA ALA A 151 -3.17 40.85 24.46
C ALA A 151 -4.16 41.22 25.57
N ALA A 152 -5.21 40.41 25.77
CA ALA A 152 -6.17 40.60 26.85
C ALA A 152 -5.51 40.45 28.23
N GLY A 153 -4.57 39.52 28.39
CA GLY A 153 -3.80 39.35 29.62
C GLY A 153 -2.87 40.52 29.92
N VAL A 154 -2.30 41.16 28.89
CA VAL A 154 -1.55 42.42 29.04
C VAL A 154 -2.48 43.55 29.47
N ALA A 155 -3.65 43.69 28.82
CA ALA A 155 -4.64 44.72 29.16
C ALA A 155 -5.17 44.57 30.59
N TYR A 156 -5.42 43.34 31.03
CA TYR A 156 -5.83 43.05 32.41
C TYR A 156 -4.75 43.45 33.42
N ARG A 157 -3.47 43.12 33.17
CA ARG A 157 -2.35 43.56 34.02
C ARG A 157 -2.22 45.09 34.07
N ALA A 158 -2.43 45.78 32.94
CA ALA A 158 -2.42 47.24 32.90
C ALA A 158 -3.58 47.84 33.71
N ALA A 159 -4.79 47.28 33.61
CA ALA A 159 -5.94 47.71 34.39
C ALA A 159 -5.72 47.52 35.90
N LEU A 160 -5.10 46.41 36.31
CA LEU A 160 -4.70 46.19 37.71
C LEU A 160 -3.73 47.26 38.21
N ALA A 161 -2.77 47.69 37.39
CA ALA A 161 -1.83 48.75 37.75
C ALA A 161 -2.50 50.13 37.86
N GLY A 162 -3.56 50.39 37.07
CA GLY A 162 -4.33 51.64 37.13
C GLY A 162 -5.26 51.75 38.34
N GLY A 163 -5.68 50.62 38.93
CA GLY A 163 -6.47 50.59 40.16
C GLY A 163 -7.96 50.95 40.00
N ASP A 164 -8.43 51.27 38.80
CA ASP A 164 -9.85 51.55 38.52
C ASP A 164 -10.67 50.24 38.48
N PRO A 165 -11.62 50.03 39.41
CA PRO A 165 -12.41 48.79 39.48
C PRO A 165 -13.21 48.50 38.20
N GLN A 166 -13.69 49.54 37.49
CA GLN A 166 -14.47 49.36 36.26
C GLN A 166 -13.59 48.84 35.12
N GLN A 167 -12.38 49.38 34.98
CA GLN A 167 -11.41 48.92 33.98
C GLN A 167 -10.94 47.50 34.27
N ILE A 168 -10.69 47.16 35.54
CA ILE A 168 -10.31 45.80 35.95
C ILE A 168 -11.41 44.79 35.56
N ALA A 169 -12.68 45.10 35.86
CA ALA A 169 -13.79 44.23 35.52
C ALA A 169 -13.96 44.05 34.01
N ALA A 170 -13.84 45.13 33.23
CA ALA A 170 -13.91 45.08 31.78
C ALA A 170 -12.76 44.26 31.17
N ALA A 171 -11.52 44.46 31.64
CA ALA A 171 -10.37 43.72 31.15
C ALA A 171 -10.42 42.23 31.53
N GLN A 172 -10.91 41.90 32.73
CA GLN A 172 -11.15 40.51 33.12
C GLN A 172 -12.20 39.84 32.23
N ALA A 173 -13.30 40.53 31.92
CA ALA A 173 -14.32 40.02 31.02
C ALA A 173 -13.77 39.77 29.61
N ALA A 174 -12.93 40.68 29.10
CA ALA A 174 -12.25 40.54 27.82
C ALA A 174 -11.29 39.33 27.80
N LEU A 175 -10.52 39.12 28.89
CA LEU A 175 -9.63 37.97 29.03
C LEU A 175 -10.41 36.65 29.02
N ASN A 176 -11.49 36.56 29.81
CA ASN A 176 -12.34 35.38 29.84
C ASN A 176 -12.95 35.08 28.46
N ALA A 177 -13.38 36.11 27.73
CA ALA A 177 -13.92 35.97 26.38
C ALA A 177 -12.86 35.54 25.36
N ALA A 178 -11.60 35.98 25.50
CA ALA A 178 -10.50 35.52 24.68
C ALA A 178 -10.16 34.06 24.97
N ASP A 179 -10.13 33.65 26.25
CA ASP A 179 -9.89 32.26 26.64
C ASP A 179 -10.94 31.29 26.09
N VAL A 180 -12.22 31.66 26.11
CA VAL A 180 -13.28 30.85 25.50
C VAL A 180 -13.06 30.68 24.00
N ARG A 181 -12.76 31.78 23.29
CA ARG A 181 -12.46 31.73 21.84
C ARG A 181 -11.23 30.88 21.52
N ALA A 182 -10.19 30.94 22.35
CA ALA A 182 -9.00 30.11 22.19
C ALA A 182 -9.30 28.62 22.37
N ARG A 183 -10.15 28.25 23.34
CA ARG A 183 -10.62 26.87 23.54
C ARG A 183 -11.45 26.38 22.36
N GLU A 184 -12.41 27.17 21.91
CA GLU A 184 -13.25 26.84 20.76
C GLU A 184 -12.40 26.63 19.49
N ALA A 185 -11.42 27.51 19.24
CA ALA A 185 -10.48 27.37 18.12
C ALA A 185 -9.63 26.10 18.23
N SER A 186 -9.21 25.74 19.44
CA SER A 186 -8.44 24.52 19.71
C SER A 186 -9.27 23.26 19.44
N ASP A 187 -10.51 23.20 19.93
CA ASP A 187 -11.42 22.06 19.71
C ASP A 187 -11.71 21.87 18.22
N VAL A 188 -11.95 22.97 17.53
CA VAL A 188 -12.10 23.04 16.08
C VAL A 188 -10.88 22.48 15.34
N TYR A 189 -9.67 22.86 15.75
CA TYR A 189 -8.43 22.38 15.15
C TYR A 189 -8.24 20.88 15.41
N ASN A 190 -8.47 20.44 16.65
CA ASN A 190 -8.36 19.04 17.05
C ASN A 190 -9.34 18.14 16.28
N GLN A 191 -10.56 18.61 16.06
CA GLN A 191 -11.54 17.92 15.22
C GLN A 191 -11.01 17.76 13.79
N ALA A 192 -10.50 18.83 13.17
CA ALA A 192 -9.94 18.77 11.82
C ALA A 192 -8.74 17.81 11.73
N ALA A 193 -7.85 17.84 12.72
CA ALA A 193 -6.70 16.94 12.80
C ALA A 193 -7.12 15.47 12.93
N SER A 194 -8.15 15.17 13.73
CA SER A 194 -8.67 13.80 13.89
C SER A 194 -9.23 13.23 12.59
N VAL A 195 -9.97 14.04 11.83
CA VAL A 195 -10.54 13.66 10.53
C VAL A 195 -9.42 13.42 9.51
N TYR A 196 -8.39 14.28 9.51
CA TYR A 196 -7.21 14.09 8.67
C TYR A 196 -6.50 12.76 8.98
N ASN A 197 -6.23 12.47 10.25
CA ASN A 197 -5.56 11.24 10.66
C ASN A 197 -6.36 9.98 10.26
N ALA A 198 -7.68 9.98 10.47
CA ALA A 198 -8.53 8.87 10.07
C ALA A 198 -8.48 8.58 8.55
N LEU A 199 -8.42 9.63 7.73
CA LEU A 199 -8.28 9.47 6.28
C LEU A 199 -6.88 9.05 5.86
N LEU A 200 -5.85 9.53 6.56
CA LEU A 200 -4.47 9.10 6.33
C LEU A 200 -4.33 7.60 6.60
N ASP A 201 -4.87 7.10 7.70
CA ASP A 201 -4.88 5.67 8.04
C ASP A 201 -5.62 4.86 6.99
N SER A 202 -6.80 5.32 6.56
CA SER A 202 -7.60 4.67 5.52
C SER A 202 -6.85 4.61 4.19
N SER A 203 -6.16 5.68 3.79
CA SER A 203 -5.35 5.73 2.57
C SER A 203 -4.12 4.81 2.66
N THR A 204 -3.47 4.76 3.82
CA THR A 204 -2.30 3.93 4.07
C THR A 204 -2.67 2.45 3.99
N SER A 205 -3.78 2.05 4.64
CA SER A 205 -4.32 0.69 4.53
C SER A 205 -4.62 0.30 3.08
N ARG A 206 -5.23 1.20 2.29
CA ARG A 206 -5.48 0.96 0.86
C ARG A 206 -4.21 0.79 0.03
N ARG A 207 -3.14 1.55 0.31
CA ARG A 207 -1.83 1.37 -0.35
C ARG A 207 -1.21 0.01 -0.04
N TRP A 208 -1.27 -0.42 1.22
CA TRP A 208 -0.81 -1.75 1.62
C TRP A 208 -1.61 -2.86 0.96
N LEU A 209 -2.95 -2.70 0.90
CA LEU A 209 -3.81 -3.67 0.22
C LEU A 209 -3.52 -3.74 -1.28
N LEU A 210 -3.35 -2.59 -1.94
CA LEU A 210 -2.92 -2.53 -3.34
C LEU A 210 -1.58 -3.24 -3.56
N GLY A 211 -0.59 -2.96 -2.71
CA GLY A 211 0.70 -3.64 -2.73
C GLY A 211 0.57 -5.17 -2.56
N GLY A 212 -0.28 -5.60 -1.62
CA GLY A 212 -0.58 -7.02 -1.40
C GLY A 212 -1.22 -7.70 -2.62
N VAL A 213 -2.19 -7.04 -3.27
CA VAL A 213 -2.83 -7.53 -4.51
C VAL A 213 -1.81 -7.66 -5.64
N VAL A 214 -0.91 -6.67 -5.80
CA VAL A 214 0.14 -6.70 -6.82
C VAL A 214 1.11 -7.86 -6.57
N ILE A 215 1.60 -8.02 -5.34
CA ILE A 215 2.49 -9.14 -4.97
C ILE A 215 1.80 -10.48 -5.21
N TYR A 216 0.55 -10.62 -4.79
CA TYR A 216 -0.24 -11.83 -5.00
C TYR A 216 -0.37 -12.16 -6.49
N ALA A 217 -0.69 -11.18 -7.33
CA ALA A 217 -0.80 -11.38 -8.78
C ALA A 217 0.54 -11.78 -9.43
N LEU A 218 1.66 -11.23 -8.95
CA LEU A 218 2.99 -11.62 -9.41
C LEU A 218 3.34 -13.06 -9.02
N LEU A 219 2.99 -13.48 -7.80
CA LEU A 219 3.19 -14.86 -7.34
C LEU A 219 2.33 -15.85 -8.11
N ASP A 220 1.05 -15.55 -8.32
CA ASP A 220 0.13 -16.37 -9.14
C ASP A 220 0.70 -16.55 -10.56
N ALA A 221 1.15 -15.46 -11.19
CA ALA A 221 1.77 -15.51 -12.51
C ALA A 221 3.09 -16.30 -12.53
N TYR A 222 3.90 -16.20 -11.47
CA TYR A 222 5.15 -16.95 -11.33
C TYR A 222 4.88 -18.45 -11.21
N VAL A 223 3.89 -18.84 -10.40
CA VAL A 223 3.42 -20.21 -10.22
C VAL A 223 2.90 -20.74 -11.56
N ASP A 224 1.99 -20.03 -12.22
CA ASP A 224 1.46 -20.41 -13.54
C ASP A 224 2.58 -20.60 -14.57
N ALA A 225 3.60 -19.74 -14.57
CA ALA A 225 4.75 -19.86 -15.48
C ALA A 225 5.61 -21.10 -15.18
N HIS A 226 5.84 -21.42 -13.90
CA HIS A 226 6.64 -22.60 -13.50
C HIS A 226 5.87 -23.91 -13.69
N PHE A 227 4.54 -23.89 -13.59
CA PHE A 227 3.71 -25.07 -13.79
C PHE A 227 3.27 -25.28 -15.24
N ARG A 228 3.47 -24.31 -16.14
CA ARG A 228 3.08 -24.45 -17.56
C ARG A 228 3.82 -25.55 -18.32
N THR A 229 4.99 -25.97 -17.84
CA THR A 229 5.76 -27.10 -18.40
C THR A 229 5.30 -28.46 -17.89
N PHE A 230 4.33 -28.53 -16.97
CA PHE A 230 3.73 -29.79 -16.55
C PHE A 230 2.61 -30.17 -17.52
N ASP A 231 2.93 -31.03 -18.48
CA ASP A 231 1.93 -31.71 -19.29
C ASP A 231 1.37 -32.89 -18.48
N VAL A 232 0.13 -32.77 -18.00
CA VAL A 232 -0.62 -33.87 -17.39
C VAL A 232 -1.38 -34.56 -18.52
N ASP A 233 -0.74 -35.54 -19.15
CA ASP A 233 -1.33 -36.32 -20.24
C ASP A 233 -2.08 -37.53 -19.63
N PHE A 234 -3.40 -37.56 -19.77
CA PHE A 234 -4.24 -38.69 -19.39
C PHE A 234 -4.36 -39.63 -20.57
N ARG A 235 -3.48 -40.64 -20.61
CA ARG A 235 -3.58 -41.70 -21.62
C ARG A 235 -4.37 -42.87 -21.07
N VAL A 236 -5.47 -43.19 -21.75
CA VAL A 236 -6.13 -44.49 -21.60
C VAL A 236 -5.23 -45.50 -22.31
N ASP A 237 -4.53 -46.35 -21.55
CA ASP A 237 -3.66 -47.38 -22.11
C ASP A 237 -4.52 -48.59 -22.52
N PRO A 238 -4.71 -48.84 -23.83
CA PRO A 238 -5.53 -49.97 -24.30
C PRO A 238 -4.85 -51.34 -24.07
N ALA A 239 -3.60 -51.38 -23.60
CA ALA A 239 -2.83 -52.61 -23.45
C ALA A 239 -2.93 -53.27 -22.07
N LEU A 240 -3.61 -52.65 -21.10
CA LEU A 240 -3.86 -53.31 -19.81
C LEU A 240 -5.05 -54.28 -19.95
N PRO A 241 -4.89 -55.58 -19.62
CA PRO A 241 -5.97 -56.54 -19.73
C PRO A 241 -7.11 -56.11 -18.81
N SER A 242 -8.31 -55.98 -19.38
CA SER A 242 -9.52 -55.78 -18.60
C SER A 242 -9.63 -56.93 -17.61
N GLY A 243 -9.37 -56.64 -16.34
CA GLY A 243 -9.46 -57.62 -15.27
C GLY A 243 -10.86 -58.22 -15.30
N SER A 244 -10.92 -59.52 -15.62
CA SER A 244 -12.12 -60.35 -15.66
C SER A 244 -12.67 -60.51 -14.24
N GLY A 245 -13.38 -59.50 -13.77
CA GLY A 245 -13.89 -59.45 -12.40
C GLY A 245 -14.92 -58.36 -12.18
N GLY A 246 -15.96 -58.33 -13.01
CA GLY A 246 -17.29 -57.86 -12.59
C GLY A 246 -17.41 -56.44 -12.03
N ALA A 247 -16.84 -55.43 -12.66
CA ALA A 247 -17.33 -54.04 -12.58
C ALA A 247 -16.66 -53.21 -13.70
N SER A 248 -17.40 -52.96 -14.77
CA SER A 248 -16.93 -52.26 -15.97
C SER A 248 -16.74 -50.76 -15.70
N GLY A 249 -15.55 -50.35 -15.26
CA GLY A 249 -15.15 -48.95 -15.14
C GLY A 249 -13.86 -48.67 -15.92
N PRO A 250 -13.71 -47.51 -16.59
CA PRO A 250 -12.47 -47.15 -17.28
C PRO A 250 -11.31 -46.99 -16.27
N ASP A 251 -10.20 -47.71 -16.48
CA ASP A 251 -9.01 -47.62 -15.64
C ASP A 251 -8.15 -46.42 -16.07
N LEU A 252 -8.08 -45.39 -15.22
CA LEU A 252 -7.49 -44.08 -15.51
C LEU A 252 -6.10 -43.99 -14.86
N ARG A 253 -5.02 -44.09 -15.66
CA ARG A 253 -3.66 -43.78 -15.17
C ARG A 253 -3.30 -42.32 -15.45
N MET A 254 -2.90 -41.60 -14.40
CA MET A 254 -2.32 -40.25 -14.47
C MET A 254 -0.80 -40.37 -14.63
N SER A 255 -0.24 -39.85 -15.73
CA SER A 255 1.21 -39.76 -15.92
C SER A 255 1.65 -38.30 -15.87
N VAL A 256 2.66 -38.01 -15.05
CA VAL A 256 3.26 -36.66 -14.93
C VAL A 256 4.61 -36.70 -15.65
N ARG A 257 4.76 -35.94 -16.73
CA ARG A 257 6.05 -35.80 -17.45
C ARG A 257 6.60 -34.40 -17.27
N TRP A 258 7.90 -34.32 -17.03
CA TRP A 258 8.69 -33.10 -17.12
C TRP A 258 9.36 -33.02 -18.49
N SER A 259 9.15 -31.93 -19.22
CA SER A 259 9.92 -31.59 -20.41
C SER A 259 10.81 -30.39 -20.10
N PHE A 260 12.13 -30.62 -20.11
CA PHE A 260 13.16 -29.57 -20.13
C PHE A 260 13.49 -29.21 -21.58
#